data_AF-A0A2H0WDH9-F1
#
_entry.id   AF-A0A2H0WDH9-F1
#
_cell.length_a   1.000
_cell.length_b   1.000
_cell.length_c   1.000
_cell.angle_alpha   90.00
_cell.angle_beta   90.00
_cell.angle_gamma   90.00
#
_symmetry.space_group_name_H-M   'P 1'
#
loop_
_entity.id
_entity.type
_entity.pdbx_description
1 polymer ?
#
loop_
_entity_poly.entity_id
_entity_poly.type
_entity_poly.pdbx_seq_one_letter_code
_entity_poly.pdbx_strand_id
1 'polypeptide(L)'
;MATKFDLSSLVKNWQTSHGIYHAGWTGTFQDYLELVKSNPKITRNAFQRMYDMILEAGTEEYIDFKKQVIRYKFFDDAKNNGKDAVFGLDVPLMKLVNVLKSAALGYGTEKRVILLHGPVGSAKSTICRMLKKGLEAYSKTESGALYTFEWVDTDGTLDGLFGKGARVFPTPMNEEPLWLIPEEMRSQVCEELNRGQEGTFRIHIEGELSPPSRYIFKALMDRYGGDYMKVLSHVRVKRMSLSEADRVGIGTFQPK
;
A
#
# COMPACT_ATOMS: atom_id res chain seq x y z
N MET A 1 -48.97 4.79 6.94
CA MET A 1 -48.28 3.68 6.25
C MET A 1 -46.79 3.87 6.45
N ALA A 2 -46.10 2.94 7.10
CA ALA A 2 -44.64 3.01 7.23
C ALA A 2 -44.02 2.81 5.85
N THR A 3 -43.18 3.75 5.42
CA THR A 3 -42.39 3.66 4.20
C THR A 3 -41.56 2.38 4.24
N LYS A 4 -41.73 1.52 3.23
CA LYS A 4 -41.01 0.24 3.12
C LYS A 4 -39.51 0.53 3.11
N PHE A 5 -38.77 -0.06 4.05
CA PHE A 5 -37.32 0.11 4.14
C PHE A 5 -36.67 -0.49 2.89
N ASP A 6 -36.17 0.37 2.00
CA ASP A 6 -35.53 -0.03 0.77
C ASP A 6 -34.00 -0.04 0.92
N LEU A 7 -33.50 -1.20 1.35
CA LEU A 7 -32.06 -1.44 1.45
C LEU A 7 -31.36 -1.30 0.08
N SER A 8 -32.05 -1.57 -1.03
CA SER A 8 -31.42 -1.62 -2.35
C SER A 8 -30.98 -0.23 -2.84
N SER A 9 -31.82 0.79 -2.65
CA SER A 9 -31.46 2.17 -2.98
C SER A 9 -30.39 2.73 -2.03
N LEU A 10 -30.44 2.39 -0.74
CA LEU A 10 -29.40 2.74 0.23
C LEU A 10 -28.05 2.13 -0.15
N VAL A 11 -28.02 0.84 -0.52
CA VAL A 11 -26.80 0.15 -0.95
C VAL A 11 -26.28 0.73 -2.27
N LYS A 12 -27.14 1.02 -3.24
CA LYS A 12 -26.71 1.62 -4.52
C LYS A 12 -26.11 3.01 -4.33
N ASN A 13 -26.72 3.84 -3.47
CA ASN A 13 -26.18 5.14 -3.11
C ASN A 13 -24.88 5.01 -2.31
N TRP A 14 -24.79 4.04 -1.41
CA TRP A 14 -23.57 3.74 -0.65
C TRP A 14 -22.43 3.26 -1.56
N GLN A 15 -22.68 2.34 -2.49
CA GLN A 15 -21.72 1.87 -3.49
C GLN A 15 -21.21 3.00 -4.40
N THR A 16 -22.10 3.93 -4.77
CA THR A 16 -21.76 5.10 -5.59
C THR A 16 -20.95 6.15 -4.82
N SER A 17 -21.28 6.37 -3.54
CA SER A 17 -20.62 7.38 -2.68
C SER A 17 -19.31 6.89 -2.04
N HIS A 18 -19.14 5.58 -1.81
CA HIS A 18 -17.95 5.01 -1.17
C HIS A 18 -16.87 4.54 -2.14
N GLY A 19 -16.93 4.95 -3.43
CA GLY A 19 -15.79 4.80 -4.34
C GLY A 19 -15.30 3.35 -4.48
N ILE A 20 -16.20 2.36 -4.45
CA ILE A 20 -15.84 0.94 -4.65
C ILE A 20 -15.27 0.71 -6.07
N TYR A 21 -15.40 1.69 -6.97
CA TYR A 21 -15.02 1.61 -8.37
C TYR A 21 -13.57 1.18 -8.65
N HIS A 22 -12.65 1.27 -7.68
CA HIS A 22 -11.28 0.76 -7.86
C HIS A 22 -10.90 -0.42 -6.97
N ALA A 23 -11.63 -0.71 -5.89
CA ALA A 23 -11.31 -1.81 -4.97
C ALA A 23 -11.43 -3.21 -5.61
N GLY A 24 -12.15 -3.32 -6.74
CA GLY A 24 -12.36 -4.57 -7.48
C GLY A 24 -11.50 -4.75 -8.72
N TRP A 25 -10.55 -3.85 -9.01
CA TRP A 25 -9.73 -4.00 -10.21
C TRP A 25 -8.91 -5.30 -10.14
N THR A 26 -8.99 -6.09 -11.20
CA THR A 26 -8.11 -7.24 -11.44
C THR A 26 -7.67 -7.22 -12.88
N GLY A 27 -6.45 -7.65 -13.15
CA GLY A 27 -5.88 -7.67 -14.48
C GLY A 27 -4.69 -8.60 -14.58
N THR A 28 -4.12 -8.67 -15.78
CA THR A 28 -2.87 -9.38 -16.06
C THR A 28 -1.68 -8.61 -15.50
N PHE A 29 -0.51 -9.26 -15.47
CA PHE A 29 0.74 -8.56 -15.18
C PHE A 29 1.03 -7.42 -16.16
N GLN A 30 0.66 -7.58 -17.43
CA GLN A 30 0.85 -6.54 -18.45
C GLN A 30 -0.03 -5.32 -18.18
N ASP A 31 -1.31 -5.53 -17.86
CA ASP A 31 -2.21 -4.42 -17.50
C ASP A 31 -1.68 -3.63 -16.29
N TYR A 32 -1.05 -4.33 -15.35
CA TYR A 32 -0.39 -3.69 -14.21
C TYR A 32 0.83 -2.85 -14.62
N LEU A 33 1.68 -3.32 -15.54
CA LEU A 33 2.80 -2.52 -16.03
C LEU A 33 2.34 -1.22 -16.73
N GLU A 34 1.20 -1.27 -17.43
CA GLU A 34 0.58 -0.08 -18.01
C GLU A 34 0.09 0.90 -16.94
N LEU A 35 -0.51 0.38 -15.86
CA LEU A 35 -0.86 1.21 -14.69
C LEU A 35 0.37 1.86 -14.06
N VAL A 36 1.45 1.09 -13.87
CA VAL A 36 2.73 1.60 -13.33
C VAL A 36 3.30 2.71 -14.22
N LYS A 37 3.23 2.54 -15.54
CA LYS A 37 3.68 3.56 -16.49
C LYS A 37 2.78 4.80 -16.49
N SER A 38 1.47 4.63 -16.30
CA SER A 38 0.56 5.78 -16.22
C SER A 38 0.67 6.54 -14.90
N ASN A 39 0.91 5.82 -13.79
CA ASN A 39 1.03 6.38 -12.46
C ASN A 39 2.12 5.65 -11.65
N PRO A 40 3.39 6.08 -11.77
CA PRO A 40 4.51 5.48 -11.04
C PRO A 40 4.31 5.40 -9.53
N LYS A 41 3.53 6.31 -8.95
CA LYS A 41 3.31 6.38 -7.49
C LYS A 41 2.57 5.16 -6.92
N ILE A 42 2.00 4.29 -7.75
CA ILE A 42 1.38 3.05 -7.25
C ILE A 42 2.41 2.09 -6.67
N THR A 43 3.67 2.15 -7.11
CA THR A 43 4.79 1.30 -6.66
C THR A 43 5.47 1.81 -5.39
N ARG A 44 4.90 2.82 -4.72
CA ARG A 44 5.47 3.38 -3.49
C ARG A 44 5.52 2.34 -2.38
N ASN A 45 6.65 2.30 -1.68
CA ASN A 45 6.81 1.50 -0.47
C ASN A 45 5.97 2.07 0.70
N ALA A 46 5.93 1.34 1.81
CA ALA A 46 5.13 1.71 2.98
C ALA A 46 5.49 3.09 3.56
N PHE A 47 6.78 3.45 3.59
CA PHE A 47 7.25 4.72 4.14
C PHE A 47 6.89 5.89 3.24
N GLN A 48 7.12 5.76 1.93
CA GLN A 48 6.72 6.74 0.92
C GLN A 48 5.22 6.98 0.97
N ARG A 49 4.42 5.91 1.05
CA ARG A 49 2.96 6.00 1.13
C ARG A 49 2.49 6.71 2.39
N MET A 50 3.08 6.39 3.55
CA MET A 50 2.73 7.03 4.81
C MET A 50 3.14 8.51 4.82
N TYR A 51 4.33 8.83 4.29
CA TYR A 51 4.82 10.19 4.18
C TYR A 51 3.93 11.04 3.26
N ASP A 52 3.65 10.55 2.06
CA ASP A 52 2.83 11.25 1.07
C ASP A 52 1.39 11.44 1.58
N MET A 53 0.81 10.45 2.25
CA MET A 53 -0.51 10.57 2.87
C MET A 53 -0.57 11.75 3.85
N ILE A 54 0.46 11.94 4.67
CA ILE A 54 0.53 13.03 5.65
C ILE A 54 0.66 14.38 4.93
N LEU A 55 1.51 14.46 3.90
CA LEU A 55 1.71 15.69 3.13
C LEU A 55 0.49 16.08 2.29
N GLU A 56 -0.21 15.09 1.72
CA GLU A 56 -1.40 15.31 0.88
C GLU A 56 -2.57 15.89 1.68
N ALA A 57 -2.60 15.69 3.01
CA ALA A 57 -3.53 16.38 3.89
C ALA A 57 -3.25 17.89 4.02
N GLY A 58 -2.04 18.33 3.67
CA GLY A 58 -1.60 19.72 3.71
C GLY A 58 -0.74 20.05 4.93
N THR A 59 0.02 21.14 4.81
CA THR A 59 0.92 21.66 5.85
C THR A 59 0.71 23.16 6.04
N GLU A 60 0.99 23.65 7.24
CA GLU A 60 1.04 25.08 7.56
C GLU A 60 2.35 25.41 8.25
N GLU A 61 3.01 26.48 7.80
CA GLU A 61 4.24 26.96 8.41
C GLU A 61 3.95 28.15 9.32
N TYR A 62 4.50 28.12 10.53
CA TYR A 62 4.42 29.24 11.46
C TYR A 62 5.70 29.35 12.28
N ILE A 63 5.89 30.50 12.94
CA ILE A 63 7.05 30.73 13.80
C ILE A 63 6.61 30.56 15.26
N ASP A 64 7.28 29.65 15.96
CA ASP A 64 7.12 29.45 17.40
C ASP A 64 8.46 29.66 18.09
N PHE A 65 8.54 30.61 19.04
CA PHE A 65 9.78 30.97 19.74
C PHE A 65 11.01 31.11 18.82
N LYS A 66 10.86 31.83 17.69
CA LYS A 66 11.89 32.03 16.64
C LYS A 66 12.30 30.76 15.86
N LYS A 67 11.60 29.64 16.03
CA LYS A 67 11.80 28.42 15.25
C LYS A 67 10.70 28.31 14.21
N GLN A 68 11.06 27.95 12.99
CA GLN A 68 10.08 27.56 11.97
C GLN A 68 9.52 26.20 12.34
N VAL A 69 8.20 26.12 12.48
CA VAL A 69 7.46 24.91 12.80
C VAL A 69 6.51 24.61 11.66
N ILE A 70 6.50 23.35 11.23
CA ILE A 70 5.58 22.83 10.22
C ILE A 70 4.49 22.05 10.95
N ARG A 71 3.27 22.55 10.87
CA ARG A 71 2.06 21.83 11.29
C ARG A 71 1.57 20.96 10.14
N TYR A 72 1.32 19.69 10.42
CA TYR A 72 0.76 18.75 9.43
C TYR A 72 -0.74 18.59 9.67
N LYS A 73 -1.57 19.04 8.72
CA LYS A 73 -3.03 19.04 8.84
C LYS A 73 -3.64 17.65 8.99
N PHE A 74 -2.90 16.62 8.58
CA PHE A 74 -3.27 15.23 8.82
C PHE A 74 -3.63 14.97 10.30
N PHE A 75 -2.91 15.59 11.24
CA PHE A 75 -3.12 15.40 12.67
C PHE A 75 -4.24 16.25 13.28
N ASP A 76 -4.86 17.13 12.49
CA ASP A 76 -6.06 17.89 12.91
C ASP A 76 -7.34 17.04 12.83
N ASP A 77 -7.27 15.85 12.21
CA ASP A 77 -8.40 14.90 12.11
C ASP A 77 -9.68 15.51 11.53
N ALA A 78 -9.54 16.47 10.59
CA ALA A 78 -10.67 17.25 10.06
C ALA A 78 -11.77 16.37 9.43
N LYS A 79 -11.39 15.24 8.80
CA LYS A 79 -12.33 14.29 8.20
C LYS A 79 -13.21 13.56 9.22
N ASN A 80 -12.81 13.50 10.48
CA ASN A 80 -13.57 12.89 11.58
C ASN A 80 -13.97 13.93 12.65
N ASN A 81 -14.16 15.18 12.23
CA ASN A 81 -14.57 16.29 13.10
C ASN A 81 -13.63 16.51 14.31
N GLY A 82 -12.33 16.26 14.12
CA GLY A 82 -11.33 16.51 15.17
C GLY A 82 -11.38 15.54 16.36
N LYS A 83 -12.08 14.40 16.23
CA LYS A 83 -12.26 13.44 17.33
C LYS A 83 -10.93 12.95 17.91
N ASP A 84 -9.94 12.76 17.07
CA ASP A 84 -8.61 12.29 17.41
C ASP A 84 -7.54 13.36 17.26
N ALA A 85 -7.93 14.63 17.07
CA ALA A 85 -7.02 15.72 16.78
C ALA A 85 -5.90 15.85 17.84
N VAL A 86 -4.67 16.02 17.36
CA VAL A 86 -3.48 16.12 18.19
C VAL A 86 -3.01 17.57 18.23
N PHE A 87 -3.03 18.17 19.41
CA PHE A 87 -2.64 19.57 19.61
C PHE A 87 -1.36 19.69 20.43
N GLY A 88 -0.55 20.72 20.14
CA GLY A 88 0.64 21.06 20.93
C GLY A 88 1.82 20.09 20.78
N LEU A 89 1.77 19.19 19.79
CA LEU A 89 2.84 18.23 19.50
C LEU A 89 3.49 18.47 18.14
N ASP A 90 3.39 19.67 17.56
CA ASP A 90 3.91 19.98 16.23
C ASP A 90 5.40 19.66 16.08
N VAL A 91 6.24 20.06 17.04
CA VAL A 91 7.69 19.75 17.02
C VAL A 91 7.98 18.24 17.11
N PRO A 92 7.38 17.47 18.05
CA PRO A 92 7.46 16.00 18.02
C PRO A 92 6.96 15.36 16.72
N LEU A 93 5.85 15.84 16.17
CA LEU A 93 5.27 15.35 14.91
C LEU A 93 6.19 15.65 13.73
N MET A 94 6.82 16.83 13.68
CA MET A 94 7.88 17.12 12.70
C MET A 94 9.01 16.11 12.76
N LYS A 95 9.48 15.73 13.96
CA LYS A 95 10.51 14.69 14.10
C LYS A 95 10.03 13.35 13.55
N LEU A 96 8.81 12.95 13.89
CA LEU A 96 8.21 11.71 13.37
C LEU A 96 8.10 11.73 11.84
N VAL A 97 7.57 12.81 11.26
CA VAL A 97 7.41 12.95 9.81
C VAL A 97 8.77 13.03 9.11
N ASN A 98 9.78 13.63 9.73
CA ASN A 98 11.15 13.61 9.21
C ASN A 98 11.76 12.20 9.20
N VAL A 99 11.46 11.37 10.20
CA VAL A 99 11.85 9.95 10.19
C VAL A 99 11.20 9.22 9.02
N LEU A 100 9.91 9.45 8.77
CA LEU A 100 9.20 8.90 7.60
C LEU A 100 9.80 9.40 6.28
N LYS A 101 10.12 10.69 6.18
CA LYS A 101 10.79 11.28 5.02
C LYS A 101 12.15 10.62 4.74
N SER A 102 12.97 10.45 5.76
CA SER A 102 14.28 9.80 5.63
C SER A 102 14.15 8.33 5.22
N ALA A 103 13.15 7.61 5.74
CA ALA A 103 12.87 6.23 5.32
C ALA A 103 12.31 6.16 3.88
N ALA A 104 11.49 7.13 3.48
CA ALA A 104 10.96 7.23 2.11
C ALA A 104 12.06 7.47 1.06
N LEU A 105 13.17 8.10 1.46
CA LEU A 105 14.36 8.34 0.63
C LEU A 105 15.43 7.24 0.73
N GLY A 106 15.21 6.20 1.55
CA GLY A 106 16.14 5.08 1.70
C GLY A 106 17.44 5.40 2.46
N TYR A 107 17.42 6.38 3.38
CA TYR A 107 18.61 6.77 4.16
C TYR A 107 18.91 5.86 5.37
N GLY A 108 18.55 4.57 5.31
CA GLY A 108 18.80 3.59 6.38
C GLY A 108 17.83 3.66 7.56
N THR A 109 16.87 4.59 7.53
CA THR A 109 15.87 4.76 8.60
C THR A 109 14.75 3.73 8.48
N GLU A 110 14.51 3.21 7.28
CA GLU A 110 13.57 2.14 6.96
C GLU A 110 13.86 0.82 7.68
N LYS A 111 15.11 0.63 8.14
CA LYS A 111 15.57 -0.56 8.89
C LYS A 111 15.49 -0.39 10.41
N ARG A 112 14.90 0.71 10.91
CA ARG A 112 14.88 1.05 12.34
C ARG A 112 13.48 0.96 12.94
N VAL A 113 13.41 0.59 14.22
CA VAL A 113 12.17 0.63 15.00
C VAL A 113 11.93 2.06 15.51
N ILE A 114 10.75 2.61 15.24
CA ILE A 114 10.32 3.91 15.78
C ILE A 114 9.64 3.65 17.13
N LEU A 115 10.27 4.11 18.21
CA LEU A 115 9.71 4.04 19.56
C LEU A 115 9.13 5.39 19.98
N LEU A 116 7.80 5.46 20.11
CA LEU A 116 7.14 6.62 20.72
C LEU A 116 7.18 6.48 22.25
N HIS A 117 8.03 7.26 22.91
CA HIS A 117 8.13 7.30 24.36
C HIS A 117 7.67 8.66 24.91
N GLY A 118 7.11 8.68 26.13
CA GLY A 118 6.65 9.90 26.78
C GLY A 118 5.64 9.63 27.91
N PRO A 119 5.27 10.65 28.69
CA PRO A 119 4.33 10.53 29.81
C PRO A 119 2.95 9.99 29.41
N VAL A 120 2.18 9.50 30.37
CA VAL A 120 0.77 9.13 30.13
C VAL A 120 0.00 10.37 29.64
N GLY A 121 -0.92 10.18 28.69
CA GLY A 121 -1.69 11.28 28.10
C GLY A 121 -0.99 12.05 26.96
N SER A 122 0.24 11.70 26.58
CA SER A 122 0.99 12.40 25.51
C SER A 122 0.59 12.00 24.06
N ALA A 123 -0.66 11.63 23.83
CA ALA A 123 -1.24 11.27 22.52
C ALA A 123 -0.56 10.15 21.69
N LYS A 124 0.40 9.39 22.23
CA LYS A 124 1.14 8.34 21.49
C LYS A 124 0.24 7.34 20.77
N SER A 125 -0.70 6.75 21.50
CA SER A 125 -1.66 5.79 20.93
C SER A 125 -2.62 6.44 19.95
N THR A 126 -2.96 7.73 20.16
CA THR A 126 -3.77 8.51 19.24
C THR A 126 -3.05 8.70 17.91
N ILE A 127 -1.78 9.10 17.93
CA ILE A 127 -0.93 9.24 16.73
C ILE A 127 -0.87 7.92 15.95
N CYS A 128 -0.55 6.80 16.64
CA CYS A 128 -0.51 5.48 15.98
C CYS A 128 -1.85 5.10 15.36
N ARG A 129 -2.96 5.37 16.06
CA ARG A 129 -4.31 5.07 15.57
C ARG A 129 -4.69 5.94 14.37
N MET A 130 -4.35 7.23 14.39
CA MET A 130 -4.56 8.13 13.25
C MET A 130 -3.78 7.67 12.03
N LEU A 131 -2.50 7.28 12.18
CA LEU A 131 -1.69 6.77 11.07
C LEU A 131 -2.31 5.50 10.46
N LYS A 132 -2.75 4.54 11.28
CA LYS A 132 -3.40 3.31 10.79
C LYS A 132 -4.70 3.59 10.05
N LYS A 133 -5.61 4.35 10.67
CA LYS A 133 -6.90 4.74 10.04
C LYS A 133 -6.70 5.56 8.78
N GLY A 134 -5.76 6.50 8.83
CA GLY A 134 -5.38 7.34 7.69
C GLY A 134 -4.89 6.48 6.54
N LEU A 135 -4.02 5.51 6.80
CA LEU A 135 -3.44 4.64 5.78
C LEU A 135 -4.51 3.71 5.16
N GLU A 136 -5.40 3.17 5.98
CA GLU A 136 -6.56 2.43 5.50
C GLU A 136 -7.46 3.29 4.60
N ALA A 137 -7.82 4.51 5.03
CA ALA A 137 -8.63 5.42 4.22
C ALA A 137 -7.89 5.84 2.93
N TYR A 138 -6.58 6.09 3.02
CA TYR A 138 -5.74 6.48 1.89
C TYR A 138 -5.67 5.36 0.85
N SER A 139 -5.54 4.10 1.27
CA SER A 139 -5.49 2.95 0.35
C SER A 139 -6.73 2.81 -0.56
N LYS A 140 -7.86 3.40 -0.12
CA LYS A 140 -9.14 3.41 -0.84
C LYS A 140 -9.26 4.58 -1.83
N THR A 141 -8.29 5.49 -1.89
CA THR A 141 -8.26 6.60 -2.86
C THR A 141 -7.42 6.25 -4.09
N GLU A 142 -7.57 7.02 -5.17
CA GLU A 142 -6.69 6.92 -6.34
C GLU A 142 -5.24 7.27 -6.00
N SER A 143 -5.04 8.34 -5.22
CA SER A 143 -3.70 8.72 -4.76
C SER A 143 -3.05 7.63 -3.93
N GLY A 144 -3.78 6.90 -3.09
CA GLY A 144 -3.21 5.86 -2.22
C GLY A 144 -3.21 4.46 -2.83
N ALA A 145 -3.29 4.35 -4.15
CA ALA A 145 -3.32 3.10 -4.89
C ALA A 145 -2.15 2.15 -4.65
N LEU A 146 -2.47 0.88 -4.36
CA LEU A 146 -1.52 -0.22 -4.27
C LEU A 146 -2.12 -1.52 -4.79
N TYR A 147 -1.26 -2.39 -5.29
CA TYR A 147 -1.65 -3.64 -5.94
C TYR A 147 -0.86 -4.79 -5.34
N THR A 148 -1.46 -5.97 -5.39
CA THR A 148 -0.83 -7.25 -5.04
C THR A 148 -1.20 -8.24 -6.14
N PHE A 149 -0.60 -9.42 -6.12
CA PHE A 149 -0.97 -10.47 -7.07
C PHE A 149 -1.37 -11.77 -6.39
N GLU A 150 -1.98 -12.65 -7.15
CA GLU A 150 -2.28 -14.02 -6.77
C GLU A 150 -1.98 -14.95 -7.92
N TRP A 151 -1.59 -16.17 -7.59
CA TRP A 151 -1.37 -17.22 -8.57
C TRP A 151 -2.69 -17.88 -8.92
N VAL A 152 -2.94 -18.12 -10.21
CA VAL A 152 -4.19 -18.67 -10.72
C VAL A 152 -3.93 -19.86 -11.63
N ASP A 153 -4.76 -20.89 -11.49
CA ASP A 153 -4.79 -22.08 -12.32
C ASP A 153 -6.16 -22.17 -12.97
N THR A 154 -6.40 -21.36 -14.00
CA THR A 154 -7.72 -21.28 -14.65
C THR A 154 -8.14 -22.61 -15.26
N ASP A 155 -7.18 -23.34 -15.82
CA ASP A 155 -7.42 -24.58 -16.55
C ASP A 155 -7.33 -25.82 -15.65
N GLY A 156 -6.94 -25.64 -14.39
CA GLY A 156 -6.84 -26.73 -13.42
C GLY A 156 -5.68 -27.69 -13.67
N THR A 157 -4.67 -27.24 -14.41
CA THR A 157 -3.57 -28.06 -14.96
C THR A 157 -2.35 -28.12 -14.05
N LEU A 158 -2.34 -27.39 -12.93
CA LEU A 158 -1.17 -27.30 -12.06
C LEU A 158 -1.07 -28.42 -11.02
N ASP A 159 -1.84 -29.51 -11.15
CA ASP A 159 -1.75 -30.75 -10.36
C ASP A 159 -1.68 -30.55 -8.84
N GLY A 160 -2.37 -29.53 -8.32
CA GLY A 160 -2.38 -29.23 -6.88
C GLY A 160 -1.15 -28.47 -6.38
N LEU A 161 -0.41 -27.76 -7.25
CA LEU A 161 0.69 -26.86 -6.88
C LEU A 161 0.29 -25.84 -5.80
N PHE A 162 -0.98 -25.43 -5.79
CA PHE A 162 -1.55 -24.50 -4.80
C PHE A 162 -2.18 -25.19 -3.59
N GLY A 163 -2.08 -26.51 -3.52
CA GLY A 163 -2.84 -27.37 -2.62
C GLY A 163 -3.96 -28.12 -3.35
N LYS A 164 -4.36 -29.27 -2.81
CA LYS A 164 -5.40 -30.11 -3.40
C LYS A 164 -6.73 -29.33 -3.49
N GLY A 165 -7.26 -29.20 -4.70
CA GLY A 165 -8.51 -28.49 -4.98
C GLY A 165 -8.40 -26.96 -5.02
N ALA A 166 -7.23 -26.38 -4.75
CA ALA A 166 -7.02 -24.95 -4.84
C ALA A 166 -6.71 -24.52 -6.29
N ARG A 167 -7.45 -23.52 -6.79
CA ARG A 167 -7.23 -22.90 -8.11
C ARG A 167 -6.61 -21.52 -8.03
N VAL A 168 -6.60 -20.93 -6.84
CA VAL A 168 -6.06 -19.60 -6.58
C VAL A 168 -5.19 -19.68 -5.33
N PHE A 169 -3.99 -19.13 -5.41
CA PHE A 169 -3.09 -18.97 -4.28
C PHE A 169 -2.75 -17.48 -4.13
N PRO A 170 -3.41 -16.74 -3.22
CA PRO A 170 -3.02 -15.37 -2.93
C PRO A 170 -1.64 -15.34 -2.31
N THR A 171 -0.81 -14.36 -2.69
CA THR A 171 0.46 -14.17 -1.99
C THR A 171 0.22 -13.93 -0.49
N PRO A 172 0.92 -14.64 0.39
CA PRO A 172 0.73 -14.50 1.83
C PRO A 172 1.24 -13.15 2.36
N MET A 173 2.14 -12.48 1.64
CA MET A 173 2.79 -11.24 2.09
C MET A 173 2.26 -9.99 1.39
N ASN A 174 1.19 -10.10 0.58
CA ASN A 174 0.67 -9.00 -0.24
C ASN A 174 1.77 -8.31 -1.06
N GLU A 175 2.50 -9.13 -1.80
CA GLU A 175 3.74 -8.75 -2.48
C GLU A 175 3.51 -7.81 -3.66
N GLU A 176 4.46 -6.91 -3.87
CA GLU A 176 4.51 -6.00 -5.00
C GLU A 176 4.68 -6.80 -6.31
N PRO A 177 3.77 -6.70 -7.30
CA PRO A 177 3.87 -7.49 -8.52
C PRO A 177 5.17 -7.29 -9.28
N LEU A 178 5.81 -6.11 -9.24
CA LEU A 178 7.11 -5.89 -9.90
C LEU A 178 8.22 -6.84 -9.42
N TRP A 179 8.07 -7.48 -8.25
CA TRP A 179 9.03 -8.48 -7.76
C TRP A 179 9.03 -9.78 -8.57
N LEU A 180 8.02 -10.02 -9.42
CA LEU A 180 8.00 -11.12 -10.38
C LEU A 180 9.08 -10.98 -11.46
N ILE A 181 9.54 -9.75 -11.71
CA ILE A 181 10.60 -9.47 -12.68
C ILE A 181 11.94 -10.05 -12.18
N PRO A 182 12.60 -10.91 -12.97
CA PRO A 182 13.91 -11.47 -12.63
C PRO A 182 14.93 -10.37 -12.34
N GLU A 183 15.78 -10.60 -11.35
CA GLU A 183 16.76 -9.61 -10.86
C GLU A 183 17.60 -9.01 -12.00
N GLU A 184 18.08 -9.86 -12.90
CA GLU A 184 18.90 -9.49 -14.07
C GLU A 184 18.19 -8.53 -15.03
N MET A 185 16.86 -8.59 -15.11
CA MET A 185 16.05 -7.74 -16.00
C MET A 185 15.60 -6.44 -15.35
N ARG A 186 15.69 -6.32 -14.01
CA ARG A 186 15.10 -5.18 -13.27
C ARG A 186 15.68 -3.85 -13.70
N SER A 187 16.99 -3.78 -13.97
CA SER A 187 17.64 -2.54 -14.40
C SER A 187 17.05 -2.05 -15.73
N GLN A 188 16.96 -2.92 -16.73
CA GLN A 188 16.39 -2.61 -18.04
C GLN A 188 14.90 -2.25 -17.93
N VAL A 189 14.11 -3.01 -17.18
CA VAL A 189 12.67 -2.74 -17.01
C VAL A 189 12.45 -1.41 -16.27
N CYS A 190 13.23 -1.11 -15.23
CA CYS A 190 13.14 0.19 -14.55
C CYS A 190 13.48 1.33 -15.49
N GLU A 191 14.48 1.19 -16.37
CA GLU A 191 14.81 2.22 -17.35
C GLU A 191 13.64 2.47 -18.30
N GLU A 192 13.04 1.41 -18.84
CA GLU A 192 11.88 1.49 -19.75
C GLU A 192 10.64 2.09 -19.07
N LEU A 193 10.36 1.70 -17.82
CA LEU A 193 9.22 2.24 -17.06
C LEU A 193 9.41 3.71 -16.68
N ASN A 194 10.66 4.13 -16.43
CA ASN A 194 11.00 5.52 -16.10
C ASN A 194 11.19 6.41 -17.34
N ARG A 195 11.33 5.83 -18.54
CA ARG A 195 11.53 6.58 -19.78
C ARG A 195 10.32 7.48 -20.06
N GLY A 196 10.59 8.77 -20.25
CA GLY A 196 9.54 9.77 -20.49
C GLY A 196 8.71 10.14 -19.26
N GLN A 197 9.04 9.61 -18.07
CA GLN A 197 8.38 10.03 -16.84
C GLN A 197 8.85 11.43 -16.43
N GLU A 198 7.88 12.32 -16.24
CA GLU A 198 8.07 13.65 -15.67
C GLU A 198 7.95 13.59 -14.13
N GLY A 199 8.72 14.43 -13.45
CA GLY A 199 8.69 14.53 -11.98
C GLY A 199 9.89 13.87 -11.28
N THR A 200 9.82 13.89 -9.95
CA THR A 200 10.93 13.48 -9.07
C THR A 200 10.89 12.02 -8.66
N PHE A 201 9.72 11.37 -8.75
CA PHE A 201 9.57 9.97 -8.39
C PHE A 201 10.11 9.08 -9.51
N ARG A 202 10.98 8.13 -9.17
CA ARG A 202 11.51 7.12 -10.09
C ARG A 202 11.15 5.74 -9.56
N ILE A 203 10.68 4.88 -10.46
CA ILE A 203 10.36 3.49 -10.16
C ILE A 203 11.66 2.76 -9.89
N HIS A 204 11.69 2.06 -8.76
CA HIS A 204 12.81 1.21 -8.36
C HIS A 204 12.24 -0.10 -7.82
N ILE A 205 12.76 -1.23 -8.27
CA ILE A 205 12.31 -2.55 -7.87
C ILE A 205 13.26 -3.09 -6.81
N GLU A 206 12.89 -2.91 -5.53
CA GLU A 206 13.61 -3.42 -4.37
C GLU A 206 12.75 -4.46 -3.65
N GLY A 207 13.34 -5.62 -3.31
CA GLY A 207 12.65 -6.72 -2.64
C GLY A 207 12.64 -8.01 -3.46
N GLU A 208 12.14 -9.09 -2.85
CA GLU A 208 12.11 -10.42 -3.42
C GLU A 208 10.80 -11.13 -3.12
N LEU A 209 10.49 -12.13 -3.95
CA LEU A 209 9.35 -12.99 -3.72
C LEU A 209 9.49 -13.75 -2.39
N SER A 210 8.38 -13.85 -1.66
CA SER A 210 8.21 -14.67 -0.46
C SER A 210 8.46 -16.14 -0.77
N PRO A 211 8.87 -16.97 0.22
CA PRO A 211 9.22 -18.36 -0.04
C PRO A 211 8.13 -19.16 -0.78
N PRO A 212 6.82 -19.03 -0.45
CA PRO A 212 5.77 -19.71 -1.21
C PRO A 212 5.64 -19.24 -2.66
N SER A 213 5.64 -17.93 -2.90
CA SER A 213 5.56 -17.37 -4.26
C SER A 213 6.79 -17.73 -5.09
N ARG A 214 7.97 -17.73 -4.49
CA ARG A 214 9.22 -18.15 -5.14
C ARG A 214 9.20 -19.63 -5.51
N TYR A 215 8.67 -20.48 -4.64
CA TYR A 215 8.49 -21.91 -4.93
C TYR A 215 7.56 -22.13 -6.11
N ILE A 216 6.40 -21.46 -6.13
CA ILE A 216 5.44 -21.54 -7.24
C ILE A 216 6.09 -21.06 -8.54
N PHE A 217 6.73 -19.89 -8.51
CA PHE A 217 7.42 -19.33 -9.66
C PHE A 217 8.43 -20.33 -10.24
N LYS A 218 9.28 -20.91 -9.39
CA LYS A 218 10.28 -21.91 -9.81
C LYS A 218 9.63 -23.15 -10.42
N ALA A 219 8.60 -23.70 -9.77
CA ALA A 219 7.91 -24.89 -10.26
C ALA A 219 7.26 -24.66 -11.64
N LEU A 220 6.71 -23.46 -11.89
CA LEU A 220 6.15 -23.09 -13.19
C LEU A 220 7.25 -22.90 -14.24
N MET A 221 8.38 -22.29 -13.88
CA MET A 221 9.55 -22.19 -14.76
C MET A 221 10.05 -23.57 -15.19
N ASP A 222 10.22 -24.50 -14.24
CA ASP A 222 10.65 -25.88 -14.52
C ASP A 222 9.64 -26.60 -15.42
N ARG A 223 8.33 -26.44 -15.14
CA ARG A 223 7.24 -27.06 -15.89
C ARG A 223 7.15 -26.58 -17.34
N TYR A 224 7.41 -25.30 -17.58
CA TYR A 224 7.33 -24.69 -18.91
C TYR A 224 8.67 -24.53 -19.59
N GLY A 225 9.71 -25.22 -19.11
CA GLY A 225 11.04 -25.21 -19.75
C GLY A 225 11.67 -23.83 -19.83
N GLY A 226 11.38 -22.96 -18.86
CA GLY A 226 11.88 -21.59 -18.81
C GLY A 226 11.04 -20.53 -19.54
N ASP A 227 9.85 -20.88 -20.05
CA ASP A 227 8.94 -19.89 -20.66
C ASP A 227 8.33 -18.97 -19.58
N TYR A 228 9.00 -17.83 -19.38
CA TYR A 228 8.61 -16.81 -18.41
C TYR A 228 7.24 -16.19 -18.71
N MET A 229 6.88 -16.00 -19.97
CA MET A 229 5.58 -15.42 -20.33
C MET A 229 4.43 -16.35 -19.95
N LYS A 230 4.66 -17.66 -20.07
CA LYS A 230 3.70 -18.68 -19.61
C LYS A 230 3.62 -18.77 -18.08
N VAL A 231 4.70 -18.48 -17.35
CA VAL A 231 4.63 -18.32 -15.89
C VAL A 231 3.75 -17.11 -15.53
N LEU A 232 3.94 -15.98 -16.20
CA LEU A 232 3.15 -14.78 -15.96
C LEU A 232 1.66 -14.92 -16.33
N SER A 233 1.27 -15.85 -17.21
CA SER A 233 -0.16 -16.11 -17.45
C SER A 233 -0.88 -16.70 -16.23
N HIS A 234 -0.13 -17.25 -15.27
CA HIS A 234 -0.67 -17.69 -13.98
C HIS A 234 -0.71 -16.57 -12.93
N VAL A 235 -0.40 -15.33 -13.29
CA VAL A 235 -0.44 -14.18 -12.37
C VAL A 235 -1.67 -13.34 -12.65
N ARG A 236 -2.51 -13.19 -11.62
CA ARG A 236 -3.58 -12.20 -11.60
C ARG A 236 -3.21 -11.09 -10.62
N VAL A 237 -3.04 -9.87 -11.13
CA VAL A 237 -2.83 -8.69 -10.30
C VAL A 237 -4.19 -8.16 -9.86
N LYS A 238 -4.29 -7.68 -8.62
CA LYS A 238 -5.52 -7.10 -8.07
C LYS A 238 -5.23 -5.86 -7.25
N ARG A 239 -6.20 -4.95 -7.22
CA ARG A 239 -6.20 -3.83 -6.29
C ARG A 239 -6.27 -4.36 -4.87
N MET A 240 -5.49 -3.76 -3.98
CA MET A 240 -5.55 -4.03 -2.56
C MET A 240 -5.93 -2.77 -1.79
N SER A 241 -6.73 -2.96 -0.75
CA SER A 241 -7.00 -1.96 0.29
C SER A 241 -6.42 -2.47 1.61
N LEU A 242 -5.88 -1.56 2.40
CA LEU A 242 -5.35 -1.87 3.72
C LEU A 242 -6.47 -1.94 4.74
N SER A 243 -6.37 -2.84 5.71
CA SER A 243 -7.36 -3.02 6.78
C SER A 243 -6.64 -3.45 8.06
N GLU A 244 -6.79 -2.66 9.12
CA GLU A 244 -6.29 -3.07 10.44
C GLU A 244 -7.10 -4.24 11.00
N ALA A 245 -8.42 -4.22 10.83
CA ALA A 245 -9.33 -5.24 11.38
C ALA A 245 -9.06 -6.62 10.77
N ASP A 246 -8.84 -6.67 9.45
CA ASP A 246 -8.58 -7.90 8.71
C ASP A 246 -7.08 -8.25 8.65
N ARG A 247 -6.22 -7.43 9.27
CA ARG A 247 -4.74 -7.56 9.25
C ARG A 247 -4.15 -7.58 7.85
N VAL A 248 -4.73 -6.78 6.96
CA VAL A 248 -4.31 -6.65 5.56
C VAL A 248 -3.38 -5.46 5.45
N GLY A 249 -2.06 -5.73 5.42
CA GLY A 249 -0.98 -4.75 5.34
C GLY A 249 -0.78 -3.86 6.57
N ILE A 250 -1.64 -3.95 7.59
CA ILE A 250 -1.47 -3.31 8.90
C ILE A 250 -1.53 -4.40 9.98
N GLY A 251 -0.40 -4.66 10.62
CA GLY A 251 -0.28 -5.60 11.74
C GLY A 251 -0.28 -4.87 13.09
N THR A 252 -1.05 -5.38 14.05
CA THR A 252 -0.98 -4.96 15.46
C THR A 252 -0.56 -6.17 16.30
N PHE A 253 0.57 -6.06 16.99
CA PHE A 253 1.03 -7.05 17.96
C PHE A 253 0.93 -6.46 19.35
N GLN A 254 0.18 -7.12 20.23
CA GLN A 254 0.15 -6.80 21.65
C GLN A 254 1.09 -7.77 22.35
N PRO A 255 2.19 -7.29 22.97
CA PRO A 255 3.02 -8.16 23.81
C PRO A 255 2.12 -8.74 24.90
N LYS A 256 2.06 -10.07 24.98
CA LYS A 256 1.49 -10.79 26.11
C LYS A 256 2.49 -10.84 27.25
#